data_AF-A0A1Y3N2N4-F1
#
_entry.id   AF-A0A1Y3N2N4-F1
#
_cell.length_a   1.000
_cell.length_b   1.000
_cell.length_c   1.000
_cell.angle_alpha   90.00
_cell.angle_beta   90.00
_cell.angle_gamma   90.00
#
_symmetry.space_group_name_H-M   'P 1'
#
loop_
_entity.id
_entity.type
_entity.pdbx_description
1 polymer ?
#
loop_
_entity_poly.entity_id
_entity_poly.type
_entity_poly.pdbx_seq_one_letter_code
_entity_poly.pdbx_strand_id
1 'polypeptide(L)'
;MALAKGRDCVQAPVKDRDLNIGYVNKPSNLLNENEHNIPRCGCYDNRGNVTKPSEFDAEFFNCLPEEAKCLDPRHRWILETSWEALENSGIPPTSLENTITGVFVGINDEHDYQDLLKKNGIIPPIATHSSPSGIAGRLSYFYKLFGPSFTIDTACSTGASALHSACRSLQFGDCDLSIVSGVKYLFSSSEFHRTSVARMTSPNGRCATFDKDADGFAPGEGCVTFILKRYEDAVRDKDNILSVILGTSSGQSGIRQSISAPSSDGQALNLKRALQIAGVEPSQVSFVETHGTGT
;
A
#
# COMPACT_ATOMS: atom_id res chain seq x y z
N MET A 1 1.99 11.92 15.22
CA MET A 1 2.34 11.83 16.66
C MET A 1 3.06 10.53 17.07
N ALA A 2 2.80 9.36 16.46
CA ALA A 2 3.44 8.10 16.86
C ALA A 2 4.96 8.07 16.57
N LEU A 3 5.36 8.39 15.33
CA LEU A 3 6.77 8.47 14.91
C LEU A 3 7.60 9.40 15.80
N ALA A 4 7.12 10.64 16.00
CA ALA A 4 7.80 11.63 16.85
C ALA A 4 7.98 11.20 18.32
N LYS A 5 7.21 10.22 18.79
CA LYS A 5 7.29 9.69 20.16
C LYS A 5 8.01 8.34 20.24
N GLY A 6 8.50 7.81 19.11
CA GLY A 6 9.09 6.46 19.05
C GLY A 6 8.15 5.37 19.56
N ARG A 7 6.84 5.52 19.31
CA ARG A 7 5.84 4.60 19.85
C ARG A 7 5.85 3.29 19.06
N ASP A 8 5.99 2.17 19.76
CA ASP A 8 5.63 0.85 19.25
C ASP A 8 4.10 0.75 19.16
N CYS A 9 3.61 0.57 17.93
CA CYS A 9 2.20 0.49 17.63
C CYS A 9 1.75 -0.93 17.29
N VAL A 10 2.64 -1.94 17.39
CA VAL A 10 2.29 -3.33 17.11
C VAL A 10 1.42 -3.89 18.24
N GLN A 11 0.35 -4.61 17.88
CA GLN A 11 -0.60 -5.16 18.84
C GLN A 11 -0.77 -6.67 18.67
N ALA A 12 -1.50 -7.30 19.60
CA ALA A 12 -1.91 -8.69 19.44
C ALA A 12 -2.88 -8.82 18.24
N PRO A 13 -2.88 -9.94 17.51
CA PRO A 13 -3.81 -10.17 16.41
C PRO A 13 -5.26 -9.96 16.83
N VAL A 14 -6.02 -9.21 16.04
CA VAL A 14 -7.42 -8.94 16.31
C VAL A 14 -8.28 -10.18 16.11
N LYS A 15 -9.32 -10.31 16.96
CA LYS A 15 -10.22 -11.49 16.98
C LYS A 15 -11.43 -11.35 16.06
N ASP A 16 -11.82 -10.14 15.70
CA ASP A 16 -12.97 -9.85 14.84
C ASP A 16 -12.77 -10.29 13.38
N ARG A 17 -11.50 -10.45 12.97
CA ARG A 17 -11.08 -10.96 11.65
C ARG A 17 -10.39 -12.32 11.72
N ASP A 18 -10.50 -13.00 12.87
CA ASP A 18 -9.91 -14.32 13.08
C ASP A 18 -8.39 -14.37 12.82
N LEU A 19 -7.68 -13.25 12.94
CA LEU A 19 -6.23 -13.18 12.69
C LEU A 19 -5.41 -13.99 13.71
N ASN A 20 -6.04 -14.35 14.83
CA ASN A 20 -5.46 -15.19 15.87
C ASN A 20 -5.71 -16.70 15.65
N ILE A 21 -6.50 -17.10 14.64
CA ILE A 21 -6.75 -18.52 14.37
C ILE A 21 -5.49 -19.17 13.82
N GLY A 22 -5.10 -20.30 14.43
CA GLY A 22 -3.89 -21.03 14.08
C GLY A 22 -2.65 -20.57 14.83
N TYR A 23 -2.76 -19.57 15.72
CA TYR A 23 -1.62 -19.12 16.51
C TYR A 23 -1.12 -20.21 17.46
N VAL A 24 0.18 -20.49 17.37
CA VAL A 24 0.91 -21.40 18.26
C VAL A 24 2.26 -20.81 18.64
N ASN A 25 2.66 -21.00 19.89
CA ASN A 25 3.96 -20.57 20.37
C ASN A 25 5.03 -21.64 20.08
N LYS A 26 5.37 -21.86 18.80
CA LYS A 26 6.45 -22.76 18.39
C LYS A 26 7.22 -22.25 17.17
N PRO A 27 8.50 -22.65 16.99
CA PRO A 27 9.32 -22.27 15.84
C PRO A 27 8.69 -22.62 14.48
N SER A 28 9.00 -21.82 13.46
CA SER A 28 8.43 -21.97 12.10
C SER A 28 8.66 -23.33 11.47
N ASN A 29 9.76 -24.02 11.81
CA ASN A 29 10.07 -25.36 11.31
C ASN A 29 9.23 -26.48 11.93
N LEU A 30 8.37 -26.18 12.93
CA LEU A 30 7.49 -27.13 13.59
C LEU A 30 6.00 -26.84 13.33
N LEU A 31 5.68 -25.85 12.49
CA LEU A 31 4.30 -25.49 12.14
C LEU A 31 3.70 -26.53 11.19
N ASN A 32 2.43 -26.86 11.41
CA ASN A 32 1.59 -27.55 10.44
C ASN A 32 0.99 -26.55 9.43
N GLU A 33 0.23 -27.07 8.47
CA GLU A 33 -0.37 -26.32 7.35
C GLU A 33 -1.43 -25.26 7.74
N ASN A 34 -1.83 -25.19 9.00
CA ASN A 34 -2.83 -24.23 9.50
C ASN A 34 -2.31 -23.38 10.67
N GLU A 35 -1.03 -23.52 11.01
CA GLU A 35 -0.42 -22.87 12.17
C GLU A 35 0.46 -21.69 11.78
N HIS A 36 0.46 -20.65 12.60
CA HIS A 36 1.39 -19.53 12.50
C HIS A 36 1.95 -19.18 13.89
N ASN A 37 3.13 -18.56 13.93
CA ASN A 37 3.80 -18.19 15.17
C ASN A 37 3.93 -16.68 15.37
N ILE A 38 3.16 -15.89 14.64
CA ILE A 38 3.10 -14.43 14.75
C ILE A 38 2.29 -14.06 16.00
N PRO A 39 2.93 -13.57 17.09
CA PRO A 39 2.23 -13.26 18.33
C PRO A 39 1.62 -11.85 18.33
N ARG A 40 2.11 -10.99 17.43
CA ARG A 40 1.80 -9.58 17.32
C ARG A 40 1.91 -9.15 15.86
N CYS A 41 0.97 -8.34 15.41
CA CYS A 41 0.90 -7.80 14.07
C CYS A 41 0.18 -6.46 14.10
N GLY A 42 0.44 -5.65 13.07
CA GLY A 42 -0.36 -4.48 12.76
C GLY A 42 -0.13 -3.28 13.67
N CYS A 43 -0.02 -2.12 13.04
CA CYS A 43 -0.51 -0.88 13.61
C CYS A 43 -1.98 -0.77 13.20
N TYR A 44 -2.89 -1.19 14.05
CA TYR A 44 -4.30 -0.89 13.83
C TYR A 44 -4.52 0.58 14.19
N ASP A 45 -5.15 1.35 13.30
CA ASP A 45 -5.52 2.72 13.64
C ASP A 45 -6.73 2.70 14.58
N ASN A 46 -6.44 2.59 15.86
CA ASN A 46 -7.45 2.48 16.91
C ASN A 46 -7.94 3.85 17.38
N ARG A 47 -7.55 4.93 16.69
CA ARG A 47 -7.98 6.27 17.08
C ARG A 47 -9.48 6.37 16.81
N GLY A 48 -10.27 6.73 17.82
CA GLY A 48 -11.73 6.80 17.70
C GLY A 48 -12.26 7.86 16.72
N ASN A 49 -11.38 8.59 16.03
CA ASN A 49 -11.69 9.58 15.01
C ASN A 49 -11.18 9.18 13.61
N VAL A 50 -10.81 7.91 13.41
CA VAL A 50 -10.46 7.33 12.12
C VAL A 50 -11.46 6.23 11.81
N THR A 51 -12.12 6.33 10.65
CA THR A 51 -13.07 5.34 10.15
C THR A 51 -12.41 3.96 10.16
N LYS A 52 -13.08 2.97 10.76
CA LYS A 52 -12.55 1.61 10.69
C LYS A 52 -12.61 1.15 9.23
N PRO A 53 -11.69 0.30 8.75
CA PRO A 53 -11.79 -0.23 7.38
C PRO A 53 -13.08 -1.01 7.08
N SER A 54 -13.85 -1.39 8.11
CA SER A 54 -15.20 -1.97 7.99
C SER A 54 -16.32 -0.94 7.81
N GLU A 55 -16.08 0.30 8.20
CA GLU A 55 -16.99 1.44 8.06
C GLU A 55 -16.72 2.12 6.71
N PHE A 56 -17.77 2.60 6.04
CA PHE A 56 -17.66 3.23 4.72
C PHE A 56 -18.90 4.06 4.43
N ASP A 57 -18.72 5.30 3.97
CA ASP A 57 -19.82 6.16 3.54
C ASP A 57 -20.27 5.81 2.10
N ALA A 58 -21.06 4.74 1.99
CA ALA A 58 -21.48 4.22 0.71
C ALA A 58 -22.28 5.24 -0.13
N GLU A 59 -23.16 6.02 0.51
CA GLU A 59 -23.99 7.01 -0.18
C GLU A 59 -23.11 8.13 -0.77
N PHE A 60 -22.16 8.64 0.00
CA PHE A 60 -21.22 9.66 -0.45
C PHE A 60 -20.42 9.23 -1.69
N PHE A 61 -19.95 7.98 -1.70
CA PHE A 61 -19.16 7.42 -2.81
C PHE A 61 -20.00 6.81 -3.94
N ASN A 62 -21.30 7.14 -4.03
CA ASN A 62 -22.23 6.63 -5.03
C ASN A 62 -22.25 5.08 -5.12
N CYS A 63 -22.10 4.42 -3.98
CA CYS A 63 -22.09 2.97 -3.85
C CYS A 63 -23.40 2.50 -3.24
N LEU A 64 -24.08 1.55 -3.91
CA LEU A 64 -25.32 1.00 -3.36
C LEU A 64 -25.03 0.21 -2.07
N PRO A 65 -25.94 0.18 -1.07
CA PRO A 65 -25.69 -0.56 0.18
C PRO A 65 -25.34 -2.04 -0.02
N GLU A 66 -25.98 -2.72 -0.97
CA GLU A 66 -25.66 -4.12 -1.30
C GLU A 66 -24.33 -4.27 -2.04
N GLU A 67 -23.95 -3.26 -2.83
CA GLU A 67 -22.63 -3.20 -3.45
C GLU A 67 -21.55 -3.04 -2.39
N ALA A 68 -21.73 -2.10 -1.46
CA ALA A 68 -20.77 -1.79 -0.40
C ALA A 68 -20.43 -3.01 0.45
N LYS A 69 -21.40 -3.92 0.68
CA LYS A 69 -21.18 -5.20 1.39
C LYS A 69 -20.24 -6.15 0.66
N CYS A 70 -20.17 -6.08 -0.67
CA CYS A 70 -19.33 -6.93 -1.50
C CYS A 70 -18.08 -6.20 -2.02
N LEU A 71 -17.96 -4.90 -1.76
CA LEU A 71 -16.84 -4.06 -2.17
C LEU A 71 -15.64 -4.36 -1.28
N ASP A 72 -14.48 -4.66 -1.87
CA ASP A 72 -13.27 -4.91 -1.09
C ASP A 72 -12.97 -3.73 -0.13
N PRO A 73 -12.79 -3.94 1.18
CA PRO A 73 -12.44 -2.89 2.15
C PRO A 73 -11.26 -2.01 1.74
N ARG A 74 -10.31 -2.55 0.96
CA ARG A 74 -9.19 -1.76 0.41
C ARG A 74 -9.66 -0.73 -0.61
N HIS A 75 -10.71 -1.01 -1.39
CA HIS A 75 -11.33 -0.03 -2.30
C HIS A 75 -12.00 1.09 -1.52
N ARG A 76 -12.70 0.74 -0.45
CA ARG A 76 -13.39 1.69 0.45
C ARG A 76 -12.39 2.65 1.09
N TRP A 77 -11.33 2.07 1.67
CA TRP A 77 -10.29 2.84 2.34
C TRP A 77 -9.57 3.80 1.37
N ILE A 78 -9.26 3.34 0.16
CA ILE A 78 -8.64 4.19 -0.86
C ILE A 78 -9.57 5.30 -1.36
N LEU A 79 -10.88 5.05 -1.47
CA LEU A 79 -11.85 6.09 -1.82
C LEU A 79 -11.81 7.23 -0.79
N GLU A 80 -11.88 6.89 0.51
CA GLU A 80 -11.79 7.86 1.60
C GLU A 80 -10.45 8.59 1.62
N THR A 81 -9.32 7.87 1.60
CA THR A 81 -8.01 8.53 1.64
C THR A 81 -7.71 9.36 0.40
N SER A 82 -8.27 8.99 -0.76
CA SER A 82 -8.15 9.81 -1.97
C SER A 82 -8.94 11.11 -1.87
N TRP A 83 -10.12 11.07 -1.24
CA TRP A 83 -10.92 12.27 -0.99
C TRP A 83 -10.19 13.20 -0.02
N GLU A 84 -9.72 12.67 1.10
CA GLU A 84 -8.93 13.41 2.10
C GLU A 84 -7.66 14.02 1.50
N ALA A 85 -6.96 13.30 0.61
CA ALA A 85 -5.77 13.80 -0.07
C ALA A 85 -6.10 14.95 -1.03
N LEU A 86 -7.23 14.88 -1.75
CA LEU A 86 -7.71 15.97 -2.59
C LEU A 86 -8.08 17.20 -1.75
N GLU A 87 -8.82 17.03 -0.66
CA GLU A 87 -9.11 18.11 0.29
C GLU A 87 -7.84 18.73 0.86
N ASN A 88 -6.87 17.91 1.28
CA ASN A 88 -5.59 18.39 1.79
C ASN A 88 -4.77 19.17 0.74
N SER A 89 -4.88 18.78 -0.53
CA SER A 89 -4.24 19.48 -1.65
C SER A 89 -4.94 20.79 -2.03
N GLY A 90 -6.17 21.02 -1.56
CA GLY A 90 -6.98 22.17 -1.94
C GLY A 90 -7.57 22.10 -3.35
N ILE A 91 -7.52 20.93 -4.00
CA ILE A 91 -8.02 20.72 -5.36
C ILE A 91 -9.44 20.16 -5.27
N PRO A 92 -10.47 20.91 -5.71
CA PRO A 92 -11.85 20.43 -5.65
C PRO A 92 -12.01 19.19 -6.56
N PRO A 93 -12.57 18.06 -6.08
CA PRO A 93 -12.79 16.88 -6.92
C PRO A 93 -13.61 17.17 -8.18
N THR A 94 -14.57 18.10 -8.09
CA THR A 94 -15.37 18.55 -9.25
C THR A 94 -14.56 19.24 -10.34
N SER A 95 -13.40 19.82 -10.00
CA SER A 95 -12.48 20.41 -10.98
C SER A 95 -11.69 19.37 -11.79
N LEU A 96 -11.66 18.12 -11.32
CA LEU A 96 -10.99 17.01 -12.00
C LEU A 96 -11.91 16.26 -12.96
N GLU A 97 -13.21 16.48 -12.91
CA GLU A 97 -14.16 15.83 -13.81
C GLU A 97 -13.81 16.11 -15.27
N ASN A 98 -13.77 15.06 -16.09
CA ASN A 98 -13.42 15.10 -17.50
C ASN A 98 -11.99 15.57 -17.82
N THR A 99 -11.10 15.59 -16.82
CA THR A 99 -9.67 15.90 -17.03
C THR A 99 -8.84 14.64 -17.32
N ILE A 100 -7.65 14.86 -17.88
CA ILE A 100 -6.63 13.80 -18.05
C ILE A 100 -5.85 13.64 -16.73
N THR A 101 -6.57 13.24 -15.68
CA THR A 101 -5.97 12.87 -14.39
C THR A 101 -5.72 11.37 -14.35
N GLY A 102 -4.50 10.97 -14.04
CA GLY A 102 -4.12 9.56 -13.90
C GLY A 102 -4.40 9.00 -12.50
N VAL A 103 -4.60 7.69 -12.41
CA VAL A 103 -4.80 6.94 -11.18
C VAL A 103 -3.84 5.75 -11.15
N PHE A 104 -3.02 5.66 -10.11
CA PHE A 104 -2.00 4.62 -9.94
C PHE A 104 -2.13 4.02 -8.55
N VAL A 105 -2.65 2.80 -8.46
CA VAL A 105 -2.89 2.14 -7.18
C VAL A 105 -1.95 0.97 -7.02
N GLY A 106 -1.13 1.05 -5.98
CA GLY A 106 -0.36 -0.07 -5.49
C GLY A 106 -1.19 -0.92 -4.52
N ILE A 107 -1.46 -2.15 -4.90
CA ILE A 107 -2.12 -3.15 -4.05
C ILE A 107 -1.56 -4.54 -4.37
N ASN A 108 -1.47 -5.40 -3.36
CA ASN A 108 -1.14 -6.80 -3.58
C ASN A 108 -2.35 -7.55 -4.16
N ASP A 109 -2.13 -8.40 -5.16
CA ASP A 109 -3.16 -9.13 -5.89
C ASP A 109 -3.68 -10.35 -5.11
N GLU A 110 -3.90 -10.17 -3.81
CA GLU A 110 -4.50 -11.17 -2.93
C GLU A 110 -6.03 -11.04 -2.97
N HIS A 111 -6.70 -12.18 -3.21
CA HIS A 111 -8.14 -12.28 -3.39
C HIS A 111 -8.85 -12.70 -2.09
N ASP A 112 -8.22 -12.48 -0.94
CA ASP A 112 -8.69 -12.95 0.38
C ASP A 112 -10.13 -12.51 0.68
N TYR A 113 -10.50 -11.29 0.29
CA TYR A 113 -11.87 -10.82 0.47
C TYR A 113 -12.88 -11.59 -0.40
N GLN A 114 -12.52 -11.92 -1.64
CA GLN A 114 -13.37 -12.75 -2.49
C GLN A 114 -13.55 -14.14 -1.90
N ASP A 115 -12.49 -14.72 -1.35
CA ASP A 115 -12.55 -16.03 -0.71
C ASP A 115 -13.38 -15.98 0.58
N LEU A 116 -13.31 -14.88 1.33
CA LEU A 116 -14.20 -14.63 2.47
C LEU A 116 -15.67 -14.54 2.02
N LEU A 117 -15.97 -13.82 0.94
CA LEU A 117 -17.33 -13.73 0.39
C LEU A 117 -17.85 -15.12 -0.03
N LYS A 118 -17.04 -15.88 -0.78
CA LYS A 118 -17.38 -17.27 -1.19
C LYS A 118 -17.63 -18.18 0.01
N LYS A 119 -16.78 -18.14 1.03
CA LYS A 119 -16.93 -18.92 2.26
C LYS A 119 -18.24 -18.63 2.99
N ASN A 120 -18.73 -17.39 2.90
CA ASN A 120 -20.00 -16.95 3.47
C ASN A 120 -21.19 -17.09 2.51
N GLY A 121 -21.01 -17.73 1.34
CA GLY A 121 -22.07 -17.92 0.35
C GLY A 121 -22.53 -16.63 -0.35
N ILE A 122 -21.71 -15.57 -0.29
CA ILE A 122 -22.00 -14.28 -0.93
C ILE A 122 -21.37 -14.27 -2.32
N ILE A 123 -22.19 -14.00 -3.33
CA ILE A 123 -21.75 -13.83 -4.72
C ILE A 123 -21.82 -12.35 -5.06
N PRO A 124 -20.68 -11.68 -5.34
CA PRO A 124 -20.69 -10.29 -5.77
C PRO A 124 -21.50 -10.14 -7.06
N PRO A 125 -22.38 -9.13 -7.18
CA PRO A 125 -23.12 -8.88 -8.41
C PRO A 125 -22.21 -8.49 -9.57
N ILE A 126 -21.04 -7.90 -9.26
CA ILE A 126 -20.02 -7.49 -10.22
C ILE A 126 -18.66 -7.97 -9.72
N ALA A 127 -17.95 -8.76 -10.53
CA ALA A 127 -16.69 -9.39 -10.13
C ALA A 127 -15.60 -8.37 -9.75
N THR A 128 -15.53 -7.23 -10.43
CA THR A 128 -14.52 -6.17 -10.18
C THR A 128 -14.72 -5.45 -8.85
N HIS A 129 -15.89 -5.56 -8.21
CA HIS A 129 -16.12 -4.93 -6.92
C HIS A 129 -15.27 -5.54 -5.81
N SER A 130 -14.92 -6.82 -5.96
CA SER A 130 -14.18 -7.57 -4.96
C SER A 130 -12.77 -7.95 -5.43
N SER A 131 -12.41 -7.62 -6.67
CA SER A 131 -11.08 -7.92 -7.23
C SER A 131 -10.14 -6.72 -7.04
N PRO A 132 -8.89 -6.94 -6.59
CA PRO A 132 -7.87 -5.89 -6.49
C PRO A 132 -7.71 -5.08 -7.77
N SER A 133 -7.85 -5.74 -8.94
CA SER A 133 -7.70 -5.11 -10.25
C SER A 133 -8.66 -3.94 -10.51
N GLY A 134 -9.85 -3.94 -9.90
CA GLY A 134 -10.90 -2.95 -10.15
C GLY A 134 -10.71 -1.61 -9.44
N ILE A 135 -9.75 -1.50 -8.53
CA ILE A 135 -9.63 -0.35 -7.62
C ILE A 135 -9.29 0.96 -8.33
N ALA A 136 -8.33 0.95 -9.27
CA ALA A 136 -7.94 2.15 -10.00
C ALA A 136 -9.09 2.64 -10.90
N GLY A 137 -9.75 1.71 -11.59
CA GLY A 137 -10.92 2.02 -12.41
C GLY A 137 -12.09 2.59 -11.61
N ARG A 138 -12.28 2.15 -10.35
CA ARG A 138 -13.30 2.69 -9.45
C ARG A 138 -13.04 4.15 -9.08
N LEU A 139 -11.80 4.51 -8.77
CA LEU A 139 -11.43 5.92 -8.55
C LEU A 139 -11.65 6.75 -9.81
N SER A 140 -11.19 6.26 -10.96
CA SER A 140 -11.41 6.94 -12.24
C SER A 140 -12.89 7.13 -12.55
N TYR A 141 -13.73 6.13 -12.25
CA TYR A 141 -15.18 6.20 -12.42
C TYR A 141 -15.82 7.23 -11.49
N PHE A 142 -15.50 7.17 -10.18
CA PHE A 142 -16.09 8.06 -9.18
C PHE A 142 -15.75 9.53 -9.46
N TYR A 143 -14.49 9.83 -9.79
CA TYR A 143 -14.04 11.19 -10.09
C TYR A 143 -14.21 11.60 -11.57
N LYS A 144 -14.74 10.73 -12.43
CA LYS A 144 -14.96 10.95 -13.87
C LYS A 144 -13.68 11.34 -14.64
N LEU A 145 -12.61 10.58 -14.43
CA LEU A 145 -11.27 10.86 -14.96
C LEU A 145 -10.98 10.10 -16.25
N PHE A 146 -10.20 10.70 -17.15
CA PHE A 146 -9.85 10.14 -18.47
C PHE A 146 -8.36 9.82 -18.65
N GLY A 147 -7.53 9.98 -17.61
CA GLY A 147 -6.11 9.65 -17.66
C GLY A 147 -5.81 8.15 -17.48
N PRO A 148 -4.52 7.77 -17.48
CA PRO A 148 -4.08 6.39 -17.23
C PRO A 148 -4.63 5.86 -15.90
N SER A 149 -5.10 4.61 -15.87
CA SER A 149 -5.68 4.01 -14.66
C SER A 149 -5.10 2.61 -14.46
N PHE A 150 -4.16 2.48 -13.52
CA PHE A 150 -3.39 1.25 -13.31
C PHE A 150 -3.46 0.76 -11.87
N THR A 151 -3.77 -0.53 -11.74
CA THR A 151 -3.53 -1.31 -10.54
C THR A 151 -2.20 -2.03 -10.72
N ILE A 152 -1.26 -1.85 -9.80
CA ILE A 152 0.11 -2.35 -9.89
C ILE A 152 0.38 -3.28 -8.71
N ASP A 153 0.96 -4.45 -8.98
CA ASP A 153 1.48 -5.37 -7.98
C ASP A 153 2.94 -5.76 -8.28
N THR A 154 3.83 -5.35 -7.39
CA THR A 154 5.25 -5.75 -7.32
C THR A 154 5.61 -6.22 -5.89
N ALA A 155 4.65 -6.82 -5.18
CA ALA A 155 4.75 -7.24 -3.78
C ALA A 155 5.10 -6.08 -2.81
N CYS A 156 6.21 -6.16 -2.08
CA CYS A 156 6.55 -5.17 -1.05
C CYS A 156 6.85 -3.77 -1.62
N SER A 157 7.20 -3.66 -2.91
CA SER A 157 7.51 -2.39 -3.57
C SER A 157 6.33 -1.78 -4.33
N THR A 158 5.15 -2.35 -4.19
CA THR A 158 3.96 -1.98 -4.96
C THR A 158 3.61 -0.49 -4.89
N GLY A 159 3.62 0.11 -3.69
CA GLY A 159 3.36 1.56 -3.54
C GLY A 159 4.43 2.42 -4.23
N ALA A 160 5.71 2.08 -4.08
CA ALA A 160 6.81 2.78 -4.76
C ALA A 160 6.78 2.61 -6.29
N SER A 161 6.28 1.46 -6.76
CA SER A 161 6.11 1.19 -8.19
C SER A 161 4.96 2.00 -8.79
N ALA A 162 3.85 2.15 -8.06
CA ALA A 162 2.76 3.05 -8.43
C ALA A 162 3.21 4.50 -8.51
N LEU A 163 4.00 4.96 -7.52
CA LEU A 163 4.61 6.29 -7.52
C LEU A 163 5.53 6.50 -8.72
N HIS A 164 6.41 5.53 -9.01
CA HIS A 164 7.30 5.59 -10.16
C HIS A 164 6.51 5.73 -11.48
N SER A 165 5.51 4.89 -11.69
CA SER A 165 4.66 4.94 -12.89
C SER A 165 3.93 6.28 -13.03
N ALA A 166 3.40 6.82 -11.94
CA ALA A 166 2.73 8.13 -11.93
C ALA A 166 3.69 9.28 -12.29
N CYS A 167 4.89 9.29 -11.70
CA CYS A 167 5.92 10.28 -12.05
C CYS A 167 6.28 10.20 -13.53
N ARG A 168 6.40 9.00 -14.10
CA ARG A 168 6.66 8.81 -15.52
C ARG A 168 5.51 9.35 -16.38
N SER A 169 4.27 9.01 -16.08
CA SER A 169 3.12 9.52 -16.84
C SER A 169 3.00 11.05 -16.79
N LEU A 170 3.28 11.68 -15.64
CA LEU A 170 3.33 13.15 -15.54
C LEU A 170 4.46 13.75 -16.40
N GLN A 171 5.65 13.16 -16.37
CA GLN A 171 6.83 13.63 -17.13
C GLN A 171 6.65 13.51 -18.65
N PHE A 172 5.94 12.48 -19.11
CA PHE A 172 5.69 12.24 -20.53
C PHE A 172 4.41 12.89 -21.05
N GLY A 173 3.62 13.52 -20.18
CA GLY A 173 2.38 14.19 -20.56
C GLY A 173 1.20 13.24 -20.81
N ASP A 174 1.26 12.01 -20.29
CA ASP A 174 0.10 11.10 -20.31
C ASP A 174 -1.02 11.59 -19.38
N CYS A 175 -0.67 12.43 -18.40
CA CYS A 175 -1.61 13.11 -17.50
C CYS A 175 -1.00 14.43 -16.96
N ASP A 176 -1.85 15.30 -16.42
CA ASP A 176 -1.45 16.59 -15.83
C ASP A 176 -1.46 16.57 -14.30
N LEU A 177 -2.23 15.64 -13.74
CA LEU A 177 -2.34 15.34 -12.31
C LEU A 177 -2.42 13.83 -12.17
N SER A 178 -1.90 13.30 -11.07
CA SER A 178 -2.09 11.88 -10.75
C SER A 178 -2.46 11.66 -9.28
N ILE A 179 -3.41 10.75 -9.07
CA ILE A 179 -3.77 10.19 -7.78
C ILE A 179 -2.97 8.90 -7.61
N VAL A 180 -2.08 8.85 -6.63
CA VAL A 180 -1.25 7.68 -6.35
C VAL A 180 -1.62 7.12 -4.99
N SER A 181 -2.07 5.87 -4.92
CA SER A 181 -2.45 5.25 -3.65
C SER A 181 -1.69 3.96 -3.39
N GLY A 182 -1.52 3.61 -2.12
CA GLY A 182 -0.99 2.33 -1.67
C GLY A 182 -1.80 1.80 -0.50
N VAL A 183 -2.22 0.54 -0.54
CA VAL A 183 -3.05 -0.05 0.53
C VAL A 183 -2.64 -1.49 0.86
N LYS A 184 -2.64 -1.81 2.16
CA LYS A 184 -2.52 -3.16 2.69
C LYS A 184 -3.55 -3.34 3.81
N TYR A 185 -4.30 -4.43 3.70
CA TYR A 185 -5.28 -4.84 4.70
C TYR A 185 -5.20 -6.37 4.88
N LEU A 186 -5.28 -6.83 6.11
CA LEU A 186 -5.17 -8.22 6.54
C LEU A 186 -6.57 -8.80 6.76
N PHE A 187 -6.99 -9.70 5.88
CA PHE A 187 -8.36 -10.24 5.91
C PHE A 187 -8.53 -11.46 6.79
N SER A 188 -7.49 -12.27 6.92
CA SER A 188 -7.53 -13.53 7.67
C SER A 188 -6.11 -13.96 8.09
N SER A 189 -6.01 -14.99 8.92
CA SER A 189 -4.72 -15.56 9.33
C SER A 189 -3.98 -16.35 8.23
N SER A 190 -4.56 -16.50 7.02
CA SER A 190 -3.93 -17.22 5.90
C SER A 190 -2.57 -16.65 5.52
N GLU A 191 -2.44 -15.32 5.50
CA GLU A 191 -1.17 -14.63 5.23
C GLU A 191 -0.15 -14.90 6.34
N PHE A 192 -0.59 -14.96 7.59
CA PHE A 192 0.29 -15.23 8.73
C PHE A 192 0.86 -16.64 8.64
N HIS A 193 0.01 -17.61 8.27
CA HIS A 193 0.46 -18.97 8.00
C HIS A 193 1.51 -19.00 6.87
N ARG A 194 1.17 -18.45 5.69
CA ARG A 194 2.06 -18.42 4.52
C ARG A 194 3.44 -17.82 4.83
N THR A 195 3.45 -16.68 5.50
CA THR A 195 4.68 -15.95 5.83
C THR A 195 5.48 -16.61 6.96
N SER A 196 4.81 -17.24 7.93
CA SER A 196 5.48 -18.02 8.99
C SER A 196 6.17 -19.27 8.44
N VAL A 197 5.49 -20.02 7.55
CA VAL A 197 6.08 -21.20 6.88
C VAL A 197 7.24 -20.80 5.99
N ALA A 198 7.14 -19.66 5.29
CA ALA A 198 8.23 -19.08 4.51
C ALA A 198 9.37 -18.51 5.37
N ARG A 199 9.25 -18.51 6.71
CA ARG A 199 10.22 -17.97 7.68
C ARG A 199 10.56 -16.49 7.43
N MET A 200 9.58 -15.72 7.00
CA MET A 200 9.76 -14.28 6.73
C MET A 200 9.43 -13.42 7.96
N THR A 201 8.58 -13.93 8.85
CA THR A 201 8.04 -13.16 9.97
C THR A 201 8.79 -13.41 11.27
N SER A 202 8.93 -12.34 12.06
CA SER A 202 9.54 -12.38 13.38
C SER A 202 8.65 -13.13 14.37
N PRO A 203 9.14 -14.17 15.06
CA PRO A 203 8.44 -14.80 16.19
C PRO A 203 8.22 -13.85 17.36
N ASN A 204 8.94 -12.73 17.42
CA ASN A 204 8.73 -11.68 18.41
C ASN A 204 7.66 -10.66 17.97
N GLY A 205 7.21 -10.73 16.72
CA GLY A 205 6.22 -9.82 16.14
C GLY A 205 6.70 -8.38 16.08
N ARG A 206 7.98 -8.15 15.73
CA ARG A 206 8.53 -6.81 15.49
C ARG A 206 9.49 -6.82 14.29
N CYS A 207 9.61 -5.70 13.58
CA CYS A 207 10.73 -5.46 12.68
C CYS A 207 11.91 -4.91 13.49
N ALA A 208 12.89 -5.74 13.85
CA ALA A 208 14.07 -5.30 14.60
C ALA A 208 15.16 -4.75 13.65
N THR A 209 14.83 -3.69 12.92
CA THR A 209 15.67 -3.13 11.85
C THR A 209 17.03 -2.69 12.38
N PHE A 210 18.10 -3.21 11.78
CA PHE A 210 19.52 -2.99 12.16
C PHE A 210 19.91 -3.57 13.54
N ASP A 211 19.03 -4.30 14.21
CA ASP A 211 19.33 -4.95 15.48
C ASP A 211 20.05 -6.29 15.23
N LYS A 212 20.96 -6.68 16.13
CA LYS A 212 21.61 -8.01 16.10
C LYS A 212 20.61 -9.15 16.28
N ASP A 213 19.46 -8.87 16.88
CA ASP A 213 18.39 -9.83 17.14
C ASP A 213 17.27 -9.73 16.06
N ALA A 214 17.61 -9.24 14.87
CA ALA A 214 16.75 -9.27 13.68
C ALA A 214 16.42 -10.72 13.27
N ASP A 215 15.12 -11.03 13.25
CA ASP A 215 14.61 -12.40 13.06
C ASP A 215 13.38 -12.45 12.12
N GLY A 216 13.13 -11.38 11.37
CA GLY A 216 12.02 -11.26 10.42
C GLY A 216 11.22 -9.96 10.56
N PHE A 217 10.18 -9.82 9.74
CA PHE A 217 9.29 -8.66 9.78
C PHE A 217 8.01 -8.94 10.57
N ALA A 218 7.29 -7.89 10.97
CA ALA A 218 5.93 -7.96 11.50
C ALA A 218 4.92 -7.46 10.47
N PRO A 219 3.87 -8.21 10.11
CA PRO A 219 2.85 -7.74 9.17
C PRO A 219 2.17 -6.46 9.66
N GLY A 220 1.85 -5.57 8.72
CA GLY A 220 1.24 -4.26 9.00
C GLY A 220 0.06 -3.97 8.07
N GLU A 221 -0.78 -3.02 8.48
CA GLU A 221 -1.88 -2.47 7.68
C GLU A 221 -1.66 -0.98 7.46
N GLY A 222 -2.23 -0.45 6.38
CA GLY A 222 -2.19 0.97 6.12
C GLY A 222 -2.72 1.32 4.73
N CYS A 223 -3.19 2.55 4.61
CA CYS A 223 -3.56 3.17 3.34
C CYS A 223 -2.94 4.56 3.28
N VAL A 224 -2.44 4.95 2.11
CA VAL A 224 -1.92 6.29 1.83
C VAL A 224 -2.29 6.70 0.41
N THR A 225 -2.62 7.98 0.22
CA THR A 225 -2.83 8.58 -1.09
C THR A 225 -2.03 9.87 -1.21
N PHE A 226 -1.39 10.06 -2.36
CA PHE A 226 -0.68 11.27 -2.75
C PHE A 226 -1.32 11.88 -4.00
N ILE A 227 -1.36 13.20 -4.05
CA ILE A 227 -1.71 13.97 -5.24
C ILE A 227 -0.43 14.55 -5.82
N LEU A 228 -0.14 14.24 -7.09
CA LEU A 228 1.09 14.66 -7.75
C LEU A 228 0.78 15.48 -9.00
N LYS A 229 1.57 16.53 -9.20
CA LYS A 229 1.60 17.36 -10.41
C LYS A 229 3.05 17.59 -10.80
N ARG A 230 3.28 18.05 -12.03
CA ARG A 230 4.59 18.61 -12.39
C ARG A 230 4.82 19.87 -11.57
N TYR A 231 6.07 20.09 -11.15
CA TYR A 231 6.44 21.22 -10.29
C TYR A 231 6.01 22.57 -10.87
N GLU A 232 6.22 22.78 -12.18
CA GLU A 232 5.84 24.02 -12.86
C GLU A 232 4.33 24.27 -12.84
N ASP A 233 3.52 23.21 -13.01
CA ASP A 233 2.06 23.30 -12.93
C ASP A 233 1.60 23.60 -11.51
N ALA A 234 2.21 22.98 -10.51
CA ALA A 234 1.90 23.24 -9.10
C ALA A 234 2.22 24.69 -8.69
N VAL A 235 3.36 25.23 -9.17
CA VAL A 235 3.73 26.63 -8.95
C VAL A 235 2.77 27.59 -9.67
N ARG A 236 2.43 27.31 -10.94
CA ARG A 236 1.47 28.10 -11.72
C ARG A 236 0.12 28.19 -11.01
N ASP A 237 -0.35 27.06 -10.51
CA ASP A 237 -1.68 26.94 -9.90
C ASP A 237 -1.68 27.35 -8.41
N LYS A 238 -0.50 27.68 -7.86
CA LYS A 238 -0.27 28.11 -6.47
C LYS A 238 -0.70 27.05 -5.44
N ASP A 239 -0.45 25.79 -5.78
CA ASP A 239 -0.72 24.68 -4.89
C ASP A 239 0.20 24.70 -3.67
N ASN A 240 -0.26 24.11 -2.57
CA ASN A 240 0.59 23.88 -1.40
C ASN A 240 1.54 22.70 -1.66
N ILE A 241 2.79 22.99 -2.04
CA ILE A 241 3.78 21.96 -2.37
C ILE A 241 4.41 21.39 -1.09
N LEU A 242 4.08 20.15 -0.75
CA LEU A 242 4.63 19.46 0.43
C LEU A 242 6.08 18.98 0.25
N SER A 243 6.42 18.53 -0.97
CA SER A 243 7.76 18.05 -1.32
C SER A 243 7.93 17.99 -2.84
N VAL A 244 9.17 17.85 -3.30
CA VAL A 244 9.51 17.68 -4.73
C VAL A 244 10.20 16.34 -4.93
N ILE A 245 9.69 15.54 -5.86
CA ILE A 245 10.31 14.28 -6.27
C ILE A 245 11.30 14.58 -7.39
N LEU A 246 12.59 14.62 -7.07
CA LEU A 246 13.65 14.92 -8.04
C LEU A 246 13.90 13.76 -9.02
N GLY A 247 13.74 12.52 -8.56
CA GLY A 247 13.95 11.35 -9.40
C GLY A 247 13.44 10.07 -8.75
N THR A 248 13.01 9.12 -9.59
CA THR A 248 12.61 7.77 -9.17
C THR A 248 13.29 6.73 -10.06
N SER A 249 13.54 5.54 -9.52
CA SER A 249 14.08 4.41 -10.29
C SER A 249 13.47 3.10 -9.81
N SER A 250 13.06 2.27 -10.77
CA SER A 250 12.61 0.90 -10.55
C SER A 250 13.52 -0.06 -11.29
N GLY A 251 13.95 -1.12 -10.62
CA GLY A 251 14.92 -2.09 -11.14
C GLY A 251 14.76 -3.46 -10.49
N GLN A 252 15.33 -4.49 -11.11
CA GLN A 252 15.26 -5.88 -10.65
C GLN A 252 16.62 -6.37 -10.15
N SER A 253 16.61 -7.28 -9.17
CA SER A 253 17.79 -7.86 -8.54
C SER A 253 18.69 -8.74 -9.44
N GLY A 254 18.25 -9.12 -10.63
CA GLY A 254 18.97 -9.97 -11.58
C GLY A 254 19.32 -11.35 -11.02
N ILE A 255 20.49 -11.86 -11.43
CA ILE A 255 21.03 -13.14 -10.97
C ILE A 255 21.41 -13.04 -9.49
N ARG A 256 20.90 -13.97 -8.68
CA ARG A 256 21.16 -14.09 -7.24
C ARG A 256 20.86 -15.50 -6.75
N GLN A 257 21.10 -15.77 -5.47
CA GLN A 257 21.03 -17.13 -4.88
C GLN A 257 19.64 -17.78 -4.96
N SER A 258 18.55 -17.00 -4.97
CA SER A 258 17.19 -17.49 -5.15
C SER A 258 16.28 -16.39 -5.70
N ILE A 259 15.08 -16.75 -6.17
CA ILE A 259 14.08 -15.76 -6.61
C ILE A 259 13.62 -14.82 -5.49
N SER A 260 13.76 -15.19 -4.22
CA SER A 260 13.37 -14.34 -3.09
C SER A 260 14.55 -13.60 -2.44
N ALA A 261 15.79 -14.01 -2.70
CA ALA A 261 16.95 -13.36 -2.10
C ALA A 261 17.13 -11.91 -2.59
N PRO A 262 17.53 -10.96 -1.72
CA PRO A 262 17.91 -9.62 -2.15
C PRO A 262 19.24 -9.63 -2.94
N SER A 263 19.55 -8.53 -3.62
CA SER A 263 20.81 -8.33 -4.35
C SER A 263 21.41 -6.97 -4.00
N SER A 264 22.58 -6.96 -3.36
CA SER A 264 23.31 -5.73 -3.03
C SER A 264 23.67 -4.94 -4.30
N ASP A 265 24.09 -5.63 -5.35
CA ASP A 265 24.50 -5.01 -6.62
C ASP A 265 23.29 -4.41 -7.34
N GLY A 266 22.17 -5.14 -7.37
CA GLY A 266 20.92 -4.65 -7.93
C GLY A 266 20.39 -3.40 -7.20
N GLN A 267 20.43 -3.42 -5.86
CA GLN A 267 20.04 -2.26 -5.05
C GLN A 267 20.98 -1.08 -5.26
N ALA A 268 22.30 -1.30 -5.26
CA ALA A 268 23.29 -0.25 -5.49
C ALA A 268 23.14 0.37 -6.89
N LEU A 269 22.89 -0.44 -7.92
CA LEU A 269 22.63 0.04 -9.27
C LEU A 269 21.35 0.89 -9.33
N ASN A 270 20.26 0.43 -8.70
CA ASN A 270 19.00 1.15 -8.69
C ASN A 270 19.11 2.49 -7.93
N LEU A 271 19.82 2.52 -6.80
CA LEU A 271 20.08 3.75 -6.04
C LEU A 271 20.92 4.75 -6.85
N LYS A 272 22.01 4.30 -7.48
CA LYS A 272 22.84 5.14 -8.36
C LYS A 272 22.02 5.75 -9.49
N ARG A 273 21.14 4.95 -10.11
CA ARG A 273 20.25 5.42 -11.16
C ARG A 273 19.26 6.47 -10.65
N ALA A 274 18.66 6.26 -9.48
CA ALA A 274 17.75 7.25 -8.88
C ALA A 274 18.47 8.59 -8.61
N LEU A 275 19.68 8.55 -8.05
CA LEU A 275 20.51 9.74 -7.81
C LEU A 275 20.91 10.45 -9.12
N GLN A 276 21.30 9.68 -10.13
CA GLN A 276 21.63 10.23 -11.46
C GLN A 276 20.43 10.92 -12.10
N ILE A 277 19.24 10.31 -12.05
CA ILE A 277 17.99 10.92 -12.57
C ILE A 277 17.66 12.19 -11.78
N ALA A 278 17.86 12.17 -10.47
CA ALA A 278 17.62 13.31 -9.60
C ALA A 278 18.66 14.45 -9.78
N GLY A 279 19.81 14.18 -10.40
CA GLY A 279 20.93 15.12 -10.46
C GLY A 279 21.52 15.44 -9.09
N VAL A 280 21.50 14.48 -8.15
CA VAL A 280 21.90 14.65 -6.75
C VAL A 280 23.13 13.80 -6.45
N GLU A 281 24.16 14.40 -5.85
CA GLU A 281 25.32 13.68 -5.36
C GLU A 281 25.02 12.96 -4.04
N PRO A 282 25.59 11.77 -3.77
CA PRO A 282 25.35 11.04 -2.53
C PRO A 282 25.59 11.87 -1.25
N SER A 283 26.58 12.77 -1.28
CA SER A 283 26.92 13.65 -0.15
C SER A 283 25.85 14.70 0.19
N GLN A 284 24.89 14.93 -0.70
CA GLN A 284 23.76 15.84 -0.48
C GLN A 284 22.57 15.15 0.20
N VAL A 285 22.57 13.81 0.27
CA VAL A 285 21.51 13.03 0.91
C VAL A 285 21.71 13.03 2.42
N SER A 286 20.81 13.70 3.14
CA SER A 286 20.88 13.82 4.61
C SER A 286 20.17 12.69 5.34
N PHE A 287 19.28 11.97 4.68
CA PHE A 287 18.45 10.93 5.27
C PHE A 287 18.10 9.84 4.26
N VAL A 288 18.06 8.58 4.71
CA VAL A 288 17.66 7.43 3.90
C VAL A 288 16.62 6.62 4.67
N GLU A 289 15.37 6.66 4.20
CA GLU A 289 14.33 5.72 4.65
C GLU A 289 14.57 4.37 3.97
N THR A 290 15.09 3.40 4.72
CA THR A 290 15.42 2.07 4.16
C THR A 290 14.20 1.15 4.10
N HIS A 291 14.26 0.09 3.28
CA HIS A 291 13.21 -0.95 3.31
C HIS A 291 13.05 -1.59 4.70
N GLY A 292 14.16 -1.79 5.41
CA GLY A 292 14.17 -1.96 6.85
C GLY A 292 13.39 -3.15 7.40
N THR A 293 13.39 -4.31 6.73
CA THR A 293 12.56 -5.47 7.09
C THR A 293 12.92 -6.18 8.41
N GLY A 294 14.09 -5.90 8.98
CA GLY A 294 14.55 -6.57 10.21
C GLY A 294 14.98 -8.02 9.98
N THR A 295 15.74 -8.27 8.91
CA THR A 295 16.22 -9.58 8.44
C THR A 295 17.72 -9.62 8.25
#